data_AF-A0A7J4IWA8-F1
#
_entry.id   AF-A0A7J4IWA8-F1
#
_cell.length_a   1.000
_cell.length_b   1.000
_cell.length_c   1.000
_cell.angle_alpha   90.00
_cell.angle_beta   90.00
_cell.angle_gamma   90.00
#
_symmetry.space_group_name_H-M   'P 1'
#
loop_
_entity.id
_entity.type
_entity.pdbx_description
1 polymer ?
#
loop_
_entity_poly.entity_id
_entity_poly.type
_entity_poly.pdbx_seq_one_letter_code
_entity_poly.pdbx_strand_id
1 'polypeptide(L)'
;MDVVYSMGLEELNERERKLRSHIKKHCVLCMGRSRLHTNLSEKAPERTQVQAALKAMYDMYAERFESLRKMNAEGPEILAANNNRRIMLDIIDECKGCDRDSDRANRSLMQVK
;
A
#
# COMPACT_ATOMS: atom_id res chain seq x y z
N MET A 1 -24.19 -4.40 -19.34
CA MET A 1 -23.71 -3.00 -19.34
C MET A 1 -23.31 -2.69 -17.92
N ASP A 2 -22.04 -2.88 -17.59
CA ASP A 2 -21.54 -2.55 -16.25
C ASP A 2 -21.39 -1.03 -16.15
N VAL A 3 -22.25 -0.43 -15.34
CA VAL A 3 -22.16 0.99 -14.99
C VAL A 3 -20.93 1.12 -14.09
N VAL A 4 -19.78 1.46 -14.69
CA VAL A 4 -18.58 1.83 -13.94
C VAL A 4 -18.87 3.20 -13.33
N TYR A 5 -19.47 3.22 -12.14
CA TYR A 5 -19.56 4.41 -11.31
C TYR A 5 -18.13 4.85 -10.99
N SER A 6 -17.64 5.86 -11.71
CA SER A 6 -16.37 6.51 -11.37
C SER A 6 -16.56 7.21 -10.04
N MET A 7 -15.81 6.81 -9.01
CA MET A 7 -15.83 7.47 -7.71
C MET A 7 -15.46 8.95 -7.85
N GLY A 8 -16.16 9.81 -7.09
CA GLY A 8 -15.82 11.23 -7.03
C GLY A 8 -14.45 11.47 -6.38
N LEU A 9 -13.80 12.60 -6.68
CA LEU A 9 -12.47 12.92 -6.13
C LEU A 9 -12.45 12.97 -4.59
N GLU A 10 -13.53 13.46 -3.97
CA GLU A 10 -13.67 13.47 -2.51
C GLU A 10 -13.73 12.05 -1.93
N GLU A 11 -14.45 11.15 -2.60
CA GLU A 11 -14.57 9.75 -2.19
C GLU A 11 -13.23 9.02 -2.33
N LEU A 12 -12.47 9.31 -3.39
CA LEU A 12 -11.11 8.81 -3.59
C LEU A 12 -10.16 9.29 -2.49
N ASN A 13 -10.23 10.56 -2.09
CA ASN A 13 -9.44 11.11 -0.98
C ASN A 13 -9.78 10.46 0.36
N GLU A 14 -11.07 10.20 0.63
CA GLU A 14 -11.50 9.51 1.84
C GLU A 14 -11.02 8.05 1.87
N ARG A 15 -11.14 7.37 0.73
CA ARG A 15 -10.62 6.00 0.57
C ARG A 15 -9.11 5.94 0.76
N GLU A 16 -8.38 6.92 0.24
CA GLU A 16 -6.93 7.04 0.46
C GLU A 16 -6.59 7.12 1.95
N ARG A 17 -7.26 8.01 2.71
CA ARG A 17 -7.03 8.16 4.16
C ARG A 17 -7.28 6.86 4.91
N LYS A 18 -8.38 6.16 4.61
CA LYS A 18 -8.73 4.87 5.22
C LYS A 18 -7.67 3.81 4.92
N LEU A 19 -7.25 3.68 3.66
CA LEU A 19 -6.22 2.73 3.25
C LEU A 19 -4.87 3.02 3.89
N ARG A 20 -4.45 4.29 3.96
CA ARG A 20 -3.20 4.69 4.64
C ARG A 20 -3.19 4.27 6.11
N SER A 21 -4.29 4.51 6.82
CA SER A 21 -4.43 4.11 8.23
C SER A 21 -4.39 2.59 8.39
N HIS A 22 -5.10 1.86 7.53
CA HIS A 22 -5.13 0.39 7.53
C HIS A 22 -3.74 -0.20 7.27
N ILE A 23 -3.04 0.24 6.22
CA ILE A 23 -1.68 -0.21 5.89
C ILE A 23 -0.74 0.02 7.06
N LYS A 24 -0.74 1.22 7.67
CA LYS A 24 0.12 1.53 8.82
C LYS A 24 -0.15 0.58 9.99
N LYS A 25 -1.42 0.42 10.38
CA LYS A 25 -1.81 -0.45 11.50
C LYS A 25 -1.36 -1.89 11.28
N HIS A 26 -1.66 -2.46 10.12
CA HIS A 26 -1.37 -3.87 9.86
C HIS A 26 0.11 -4.13 9.57
N CYS A 27 0.84 -3.16 9.01
CA CYS A 27 2.30 -3.26 8.86
C CYS A 27 2.98 -3.33 10.23
N VAL A 28 2.58 -2.46 11.18
CA VAL A 28 3.10 -2.50 12.55
C VAL A 28 2.82 -3.84 13.22
N LEU A 29 1.61 -4.39 13.06
CA LEU A 29 1.27 -5.70 13.61
C LEU A 29 2.06 -6.85 12.95
N CYS A 30 2.25 -6.79 11.63
CA CYS A 30 3.07 -7.74 10.89
C CYS A 30 4.52 -7.76 11.40
N MET A 31 5.10 -6.57 11.65
CA MET A 31 6.43 -6.42 12.25
C MET A 31 6.48 -6.83 13.74
N GLY A 32 5.45 -6.51 14.51
CA GLY A 32 5.39 -6.90 15.93
C GLY A 32 5.35 -8.42 16.10
N ARG A 33 4.54 -9.10 15.27
CA ARG A 33 4.43 -10.56 15.28
C ARG A 33 5.65 -11.27 14.69
N SER A 34 6.40 -10.67 13.76
CA SER A 34 7.64 -11.29 13.24
C SER A 34 8.70 -11.51 14.35
N ARG A 35 8.65 -10.67 15.40
CA ARG A 35 9.53 -10.79 16.58
C ARG A 35 9.14 -11.93 17.51
N LEU A 36 7.87 -12.31 17.53
CA LEU A 36 7.34 -13.32 18.44
C LEU A 36 7.49 -14.76 17.93
N HIS A 37 8.03 -14.98 16.72
CA HIS A 37 8.13 -16.29 16.05
C HIS A 37 6.81 -17.09 15.91
N THR A 38 5.69 -16.58 16.39
CA THR A 38 4.32 -17.12 16.24
C THR A 38 3.81 -17.07 14.80
N ASN A 39 4.68 -16.65 13.89
CA ASN A 39 4.41 -16.28 12.51
C ASN A 39 5.04 -17.29 11.53
N LEU A 40 5.57 -18.42 12.06
CA LEU A 40 5.96 -19.63 11.31
C LEU A 40 4.77 -20.35 10.67
N SER A 41 3.54 -19.99 11.07
CA SER A 41 2.31 -20.40 10.39
C SER A 41 2.18 -19.60 9.08
N GLU A 42 1.98 -20.30 7.96
CA GLU A 42 1.65 -19.78 6.62
C GLU A 42 0.48 -18.78 6.60
N LYS A 43 -0.25 -18.63 7.71
CA LYS A 43 -1.30 -17.63 7.93
C LYS A 43 -0.76 -16.45 8.72
N ALA A 44 0.00 -15.55 8.08
CA ALA A 44 0.25 -14.21 8.62
C ALA A 44 -0.82 -13.25 8.09
N PRO A 45 -2.01 -13.16 8.72
CA PRO A 45 -3.14 -12.44 8.16
C PRO A 45 -2.82 -10.96 7.92
N GLU A 46 -1.93 -10.37 8.72
CA GLU A 46 -1.55 -8.98 8.58
C GLU A 46 -0.75 -8.71 7.31
N ARG A 47 0.13 -9.62 6.88
CA ARG A 47 0.89 -9.44 5.63
C ARG A 47 -0.06 -9.45 4.43
N THR A 48 -0.98 -10.40 4.40
CA THR A 48 -2.01 -10.48 3.36
C THR A 48 -2.92 -9.24 3.37
N GLN A 49 -3.31 -8.76 4.56
CA GLN A 49 -4.11 -7.53 4.70
C GLN A 49 -3.35 -6.29 4.19
N VAL A 50 -2.07 -6.16 4.51
CA VAL A 50 -1.21 -5.07 3.99
C VAL A 50 -1.10 -5.16 2.48
N GLN A 51 -0.80 -6.33 1.92
CA GLN A 51 -0.68 -6.51 0.46
C GLN A 51 -2.00 -6.22 -0.26
N ALA A 52 -3.13 -6.66 0.29
CA ALA A 52 -4.45 -6.36 -0.25
C ALA A 52 -4.75 -4.85 -0.21
N ALA A 53 -4.42 -4.17 0.88
CA ALA A 53 -4.63 -2.73 1.02
C ALA A 53 -3.69 -1.90 0.13
N LEU A 54 -2.44 -2.33 -0.07
CA LEU A 54 -1.50 -1.72 -1.01
C LEU A 54 -2.01 -1.85 -2.45
N LYS A 55 -2.52 -3.03 -2.83
CA LYS A 55 -3.15 -3.23 -4.15
C LYS A 55 -4.38 -2.34 -4.32
N ALA A 56 -5.24 -2.26 -3.31
CA ALA A 56 -6.41 -1.37 -3.34
C ALA A 56 -6.02 0.12 -3.47
N MET A 57 -4.87 0.52 -2.93
CA MET A 57 -4.35 1.89 -3.07
C MET A 57 -3.77 2.13 -4.47
N TYR A 58 -3.10 1.15 -5.07
CA TYR A 58 -2.68 1.20 -6.47
C TYR A 58 -3.90 1.36 -7.41
N ASP A 59 -4.93 0.53 -7.23
CA ASP A 59 -6.15 0.56 -8.05
C ASP A 59 -6.87 1.92 -7.90
N MET A 60 -6.91 2.48 -6.68
CA MET A 60 -7.47 3.80 -6.41
C MET A 60 -6.72 4.92 -7.15
N TYR A 61 -5.37 4.89 -7.20
CA TYR A 61 -4.62 5.89 -7.98
C TYR A 61 -4.80 5.72 -9.49
N ALA A 62 -5.00 4.48 -9.97
CA ALA A 62 -5.37 4.24 -11.37
C ALA A 62 -6.75 4.85 -11.69
N GLU A 63 -7.73 4.66 -10.81
CA GLU A 63 -9.06 5.29 -10.93
C GLU A 63 -8.97 6.82 -10.89
N ARG A 64 -8.20 7.38 -9.94
CA ARG A 64 -7.95 8.83 -9.84
C ARG A 64 -7.34 9.39 -11.12
N PHE A 65 -6.36 8.70 -11.70
CA PHE A 65 -5.74 9.09 -12.96
C PHE A 65 -6.76 9.13 -14.12
N GLU A 66 -7.58 8.09 -14.26
CA GLU A 66 -8.61 8.04 -15.31
C GLU A 66 -9.70 9.09 -15.09
N SER A 67 -10.12 9.34 -13.85
CA SER A 67 -11.06 10.39 -13.50
C SER A 67 -10.52 11.78 -13.85
N LEU A 68 -9.26 12.09 -13.49
CA LEU A 68 -8.63 13.38 -13.83
C LEU A 68 -8.51 13.58 -15.34
N ARG A 69 -8.20 12.53 -16.11
CA ARG A 69 -8.18 12.59 -17.58
C ARG A 69 -9.56 12.87 -18.17
N LYS A 70 -10.60 12.20 -17.68
CA LYS A 70 -11.98 12.42 -18.14
C LYS A 70 -12.50 13.82 -17.84
N MET A 71 -12.06 14.41 -16.73
CA MET A 71 -12.42 15.77 -16.32
C MET A 71 -11.58 16.86 -17.01
N ASN A 72 -10.63 16.50 -17.89
CA ASN A 72 -9.66 17.44 -18.46
C ASN A 72 -8.96 18.30 -17.40
N ALA A 73 -8.61 17.67 -16.27
CA ALA A 73 -7.84 18.30 -15.21
C ALA A 73 -6.46 18.76 -15.71
N GLU A 74 -5.78 19.59 -14.93
CA GLU A 74 -4.49 20.13 -15.33
C GLU A 74 -3.43 19.03 -15.47
N GLY A 75 -2.52 19.19 -16.44
CA GLY A 75 -1.43 18.25 -16.70
C GLY A 75 -0.63 17.84 -15.45
N PRO A 76 -0.28 18.77 -14.53
CA PRO A 76 0.42 18.43 -13.29
C PRO A 76 -0.36 17.47 -12.37
N GLU A 77 -1.68 17.60 -12.26
CA GLU A 77 -2.51 16.74 -11.41
C GLU A 77 -2.57 15.31 -11.95
N ILE A 78 -2.72 15.18 -13.27
CA ILE A 78 -2.71 13.90 -13.99
C ILE A 78 -1.34 13.22 -13.82
N LEU A 79 -0.25 13.97 -13.96
CA LEU A 79 1.12 13.46 -13.76
C LEU A 79 1.34 13.00 -12.32
N ALA A 80 0.88 13.76 -11.33
CA ALA A 80 0.99 13.40 -9.92
C ALA A 80 0.25 12.09 -9.61
N ALA A 81 -0.98 11.91 -10.13
CA ALA A 81 -1.74 10.67 -9.95
C ALA A 81 -1.03 9.46 -10.60
N ASN A 82 -0.46 9.63 -11.79
CA ASN A 82 0.31 8.56 -12.45
C ASN A 82 1.60 8.22 -11.70
N ASN A 83 2.30 9.23 -11.17
CA ASN A 83 3.51 9.02 -10.38
C ASN A 83 3.20 8.29 -9.08
N ASN A 84 2.12 8.66 -8.38
CA ASN A 84 1.66 7.94 -7.19
C ASN A 84 1.33 6.48 -7.51
N ARG A 85 0.69 6.21 -8.64
CA ARG A 85 0.44 4.84 -9.10
C ARG A 85 1.74 4.04 -9.28
N ARG A 86 2.79 4.65 -9.85
CA ARG A 86 4.11 4.01 -10.02
C ARG A 86 4.78 3.72 -8.67
N ILE A 87 4.81 4.71 -7.78
CA ILE A 87 5.37 4.57 -6.42
C ILE A 87 4.69 3.41 -5.67
N MET A 88 3.38 3.22 -5.85
CA MET A 88 2.69 2.09 -5.23
C MET A 88 3.16 0.72 -5.71
N LEU A 89 3.61 0.58 -6.96
CA LEU A 89 4.20 -0.68 -7.45
C LEU A 89 5.51 -0.97 -6.72
N ASP A 90 6.38 0.03 -6.60
CA ASP A 90 7.65 -0.08 -5.87
C ASP A 90 7.40 -0.51 -4.41
N ILE A 91 6.45 0.15 -3.73
CA ILE A 91 6.08 -0.20 -2.34
C ILE A 91 5.52 -1.62 -2.23
N ILE A 92 4.72 -2.07 -3.21
CA ILE A 92 4.20 -3.44 -3.22
C ILE A 92 5.34 -4.45 -3.34
N ASP A 93 6.32 -4.18 -4.20
CA ASP A 93 7.46 -5.06 -4.41
C ASP A 93 8.39 -5.06 -3.19
N GLU A 94 8.61 -3.91 -2.54
CA GLU A 94 9.28 -3.83 -1.24
C GLU A 94 8.54 -4.67 -0.17
N CYS A 95 7.20 -4.60 -0.13
CA CYS A 95 6.41 -5.39 0.82
C CYS A 95 6.49 -6.91 0.55
N LYS A 96 6.60 -7.33 -0.72
CA LYS A 96 6.86 -8.73 -1.09
C LYS A 96 8.29 -9.17 -0.73
N GLY A 97 9.26 -8.29 -0.92
CA GLY A 97 10.67 -8.52 -0.58
C GLY A 97 11.00 -8.36 0.91
N CYS A 98 10.06 -7.85 1.71
CA CYS A 98 10.20 -7.68 3.15
C CYS A 98 10.35 -9.06 3.83
N ASP A 99 11.59 -9.52 3.90
CA ASP A 99 11.96 -10.75 4.58
C ASP A 99 12.20 -10.47 6.07
N ARG A 100 11.47 -11.19 6.91
CA ARG A 100 11.45 -10.99 8.37
C ARG A 100 12.83 -11.18 8.98
N ASP A 101 13.64 -12.02 8.36
CA ASP A 101 14.97 -12.37 8.84
C ASP A 101 16.02 -11.33 8.42
N SER A 102 15.84 -10.67 7.27
CA SER A 102 16.71 -9.57 6.84
C SER A 102 16.53 -8.30 7.70
N ASP A 103 15.29 -7.93 8.04
CA ASP A 103 15.03 -6.81 8.98
C ASP A 103 15.54 -7.13 10.40
N ARG A 104 15.36 -8.37 10.85
CA ARG A 104 15.90 -8.84 12.13
C ARG A 104 17.42 -8.78 12.17
N ALA A 105 18.10 -9.30 11.14
CA ALA A 105 19.55 -9.27 11.04
C ALA A 105 20.08 -7.82 11.03
N ASN A 106 19.47 -6.91 10.26
CA ASN A 106 19.85 -5.50 10.24
C ASN A 106 19.70 -4.82 11.60
N ARG A 107 18.62 -5.09 12.34
CA ARG A 107 18.43 -4.53 13.70
C ARG A 107 19.43 -5.12 14.70
N SER A 108 19.73 -6.40 14.62
CA SER A 108 20.76 -7.04 15.47
C SER A 108 22.14 -6.47 15.17
N LEU A 109 22.47 -6.22 13.90
CA LEU A 109 23.72 -5.59 13.49
C LEU A 109 23.88 -4.19 14.10
N MET A 110 22.80 -3.39 14.12
CA MET A 110 22.79 -2.05 14.74
C MET A 110 22.97 -2.05 16.26
N GLN A 111 22.88 -3.21 16.92
CA GLN A 111 23.11 -3.37 18.37
C GLN A 111 24.53 -3.85 18.69
N VAL A 112 25.31 -4.27 17.69
CA VAL A 112 26.72 -4.64 17.85
C VAL A 112 27.54 -3.34 17.85
N LYS A 113 28.24 -3.07 18.96
CA LYS A 113 29.18 -1.94 19.10
C LYS A 113 30.55 -2.29 18.55
#